data_AF-A0A1H8E680-F1
#
_entry.id   AF-A0A1H8E680-F1
#
_cell.length_a   1.000
_cell.length_b   1.000
_cell.length_c   1.000
_cell.angle_alpha   90.00
_cell.angle_beta   90.00
_cell.angle_gamma   90.00
#
_symmetry.space_group_name_H-M   'P 1'
#
loop_
_entity.id
_entity.type
_entity.pdbx_description
1 polymer ?
#
loop_
_entity_poly.entity_id
_entity_poly.type
_entity_poly.pdbx_seq_one_letter_code
_entity_poly.pdbx_strand_id
1 'polypeptide(L)'
;MRRWIAVLLAVAACVTACGPTGHGRRGTSRQGTHGNGGFGNGGQGTASGGHSSRPEPYARESSPSASPTPTRTGARPARRDDRARPRALPHRKVTATPRPTRTQKGCGGTPIYLNGEKLPEVRGTARDAELWGLLFARRLPIRHGDEVKIVWRMTGEGPLTVVARRRDGTPARVVFGPEEHSGSSWQRPGQEWGTGFTFPKAGCWKIELTRTRGSGYVWLSVR
;
A
#
# COMPACT_ATOMS: atom_id res chain seq x y z
N MET A 1 -12.48 -17.56 26.83
CA MET A 1 -12.08 -16.60 27.89
C MET A 1 -12.02 -15.21 27.26
N ARG A 2 -12.81 -14.27 27.79
CA ARG A 2 -12.97 -12.89 27.32
C ARG A 2 -11.99 -11.96 28.05
N ARG A 3 -11.78 -10.77 27.46
CA ARG A 3 -11.05 -9.57 27.94
C ARG A 3 -9.53 -9.69 27.74
N TRP A 4 -8.87 -8.77 27.04
CA TRP A 4 -8.66 -7.37 27.43
C TRP A 4 -8.67 -6.35 26.28
N ILE A 5 -9.08 -5.13 26.64
CA ILE A 5 -9.17 -3.90 25.86
C ILE A 5 -8.00 -2.96 26.25
N ALA A 6 -7.57 -2.16 25.25
CA ALA A 6 -6.78 -0.93 25.30
C ALA A 6 -5.26 -1.07 25.50
N VAL A 7 -4.38 -0.24 24.93
CA VAL A 7 -4.50 1.13 24.42
C VAL A 7 -3.53 1.28 23.23
N LEU A 8 -3.96 1.85 22.12
CA LEU A 8 -3.07 2.57 21.21
C LEU A 8 -3.85 3.73 20.61
N LEU A 9 -3.61 4.91 21.19
CA LEU A 9 -4.04 6.20 20.65
C LEU A 9 -3.45 6.38 19.26
N ALA A 10 -4.30 6.47 18.25
CA ALA A 10 -4.01 7.18 17.03
C ALA A 10 -4.77 8.50 17.08
N VAL A 11 -4.03 9.61 17.10
CA VAL A 11 -4.58 10.95 16.89
C VAL A 11 -4.99 11.03 15.42
N ALA A 12 -6.29 10.87 15.15
CA ALA A 12 -6.90 11.24 13.89
C ALA A 12 -7.33 12.71 13.98
N ALA A 13 -6.66 13.59 13.22
CA ALA A 13 -7.12 14.95 13.00
C ALA A 13 -8.06 15.00 11.79
N CYS A 14 -9.25 15.54 12.03
CA CYS A 14 -10.42 15.68 11.17
C CYS A 14 -10.15 16.29 9.79
N VAL A 15 -10.78 15.72 8.76
CA VAL A 15 -11.30 16.49 7.60
C VAL A 15 -12.65 15.90 7.15
N THR A 16 -13.70 16.67 7.45
CA THR A 16 -14.96 16.85 6.69
C THR A 16 -16.03 15.75 6.67
N ALA A 17 -17.09 15.95 7.46
CA ALA A 17 -18.46 15.66 7.02
C ALA A 17 -19.48 16.49 7.83
N CYS A 18 -19.95 17.60 7.25
CA CYS A 18 -21.26 18.16 7.61
C CYS A 18 -22.28 17.56 6.65
N GLY A 19 -23.21 16.78 7.18
CA GLY A 19 -24.41 16.30 6.48
C GLY A 19 -25.57 16.26 7.48
N PRO A 20 -26.76 16.81 7.14
CA PRO A 20 -27.82 17.09 8.11
C PRO A 20 -28.69 15.87 8.42
N THR A 21 -29.12 15.81 9.68
CA THR A 21 -30.21 14.98 10.20
C THR A 21 -31.57 15.53 9.77
N GLY A 22 -32.42 14.68 9.19
CA GLY A 22 -33.80 15.00 8.84
C GLY A 22 -34.71 13.81 9.12
N HIS A 23 -35.63 14.02 10.06
CA HIS A 23 -36.63 13.10 10.60
C HIS A 23 -37.58 12.44 9.59
N GLY A 24 -38.17 11.30 9.99
CA GLY A 24 -39.65 11.22 9.96
C GLY A 24 -40.31 9.85 9.67
N ARG A 25 -40.97 9.33 10.72
CA ARG A 25 -42.29 8.63 10.75
C ARG A 25 -42.42 7.25 10.07
N ARG A 26 -42.71 6.19 10.84
CA ARG A 26 -44.04 5.66 11.26
C ARG A 26 -44.96 5.19 10.12
N GLY A 27 -45.36 3.91 10.18
CA GLY A 27 -46.51 3.31 9.48
C GLY A 27 -46.38 1.78 9.43
N THR A 28 -46.89 1.03 10.42
CA THR A 28 -48.16 0.26 10.40
C THR A 28 -48.19 -0.99 9.49
N SER A 29 -48.17 -2.15 10.15
CA SER A 29 -48.98 -3.38 9.96
C SER A 29 -49.75 -3.59 8.64
N ARG A 30 -49.57 -4.77 8.01
CA ARG A 30 -50.68 -5.66 7.62
C ARG A 30 -50.23 -7.08 7.29
N GLN A 31 -51.08 -8.03 7.69
CA GLN A 31 -51.10 -9.47 7.41
C GLN A 31 -51.50 -9.78 5.95
N GLY A 32 -51.26 -11.03 5.51
CA GLY A 32 -51.93 -11.67 4.36
C GLY A 32 -50.97 -12.50 3.49
N THR A 33 -50.81 -13.82 3.68
CA THR A 33 -51.57 -14.97 3.11
C THR A 33 -51.09 -15.49 1.74
N HIS A 34 -50.69 -16.78 1.74
CA HIS A 34 -50.92 -17.88 0.77
C HIS A 34 -50.70 -17.77 -0.77
N GLY A 35 -50.15 -18.87 -1.33
CA GLY A 35 -50.40 -19.37 -2.70
C GLY A 35 -49.20 -19.19 -3.66
N ASN A 36 -48.37 -20.19 -3.99
CA ASN A 36 -48.53 -21.44 -4.75
C ASN A 36 -48.56 -21.28 -6.29
N GLY A 37 -47.53 -21.84 -6.95
CA GLY A 37 -47.58 -22.52 -8.26
C GLY A 37 -47.63 -21.70 -9.57
N GLY A 38 -46.87 -22.14 -10.58
CA GLY A 38 -47.30 -21.97 -11.98
C GLY A 38 -46.24 -21.60 -13.03
N PHE A 39 -45.72 -22.64 -13.69
CA PHE A 39 -45.21 -22.76 -15.07
C PHE A 39 -45.51 -21.65 -16.11
N GLY A 40 -44.55 -21.44 -17.04
CA GLY A 40 -44.85 -21.50 -18.48
C GLY A 40 -44.30 -20.38 -19.39
N ASN A 41 -43.56 -20.81 -20.42
CA ASN A 41 -43.28 -20.19 -21.74
C ASN A 41 -42.62 -18.79 -21.80
N GLY A 42 -41.62 -18.54 -22.66
CA GLY A 42 -41.48 -18.97 -24.05
C GLY A 42 -41.71 -17.74 -24.92
N GLY A 43 -40.66 -17.19 -25.54
CA GLY A 43 -40.77 -15.98 -26.35
C GLY A 43 -39.45 -15.61 -27.02
N GLN A 44 -39.26 -16.15 -28.22
CA GLN A 44 -38.31 -15.65 -29.21
C GLN A 44 -38.75 -14.25 -29.69
N GLY A 45 -37.78 -13.38 -29.94
CA GLY A 45 -38.01 -12.06 -30.52
C GLY A 45 -36.73 -11.50 -31.15
N THR A 46 -36.61 -11.69 -32.46
CA THR A 46 -35.61 -11.11 -33.37
C THR A 46 -35.96 -9.66 -33.75
N ALA A 47 -34.96 -8.78 -33.82
CA ALA A 47 -34.79 -7.68 -34.82
C ALA A 47 -33.64 -6.77 -34.35
N SER A 48 -32.49 -6.65 -35.04
CA SER A 48 -32.23 -5.92 -36.30
C SER A 48 -32.27 -4.39 -36.17
N GLY A 49 -31.14 -3.74 -36.50
CA GLY A 49 -30.96 -2.29 -36.68
C GLY A 49 -29.98 -1.71 -35.66
N GLY A 50 -28.69 -1.45 -35.95
CA GLY A 50 -28.12 -0.89 -37.16
C GLY A 50 -28.35 0.61 -37.17
N HIS A 51 -27.38 1.41 -36.70
CA HIS A 51 -27.05 2.75 -37.23
C HIS A 51 -25.64 3.16 -36.80
N SER A 52 -24.84 3.44 -37.83
CA SER A 52 -23.51 4.03 -37.84
C SER A 52 -23.56 5.49 -37.39
N SER A 53 -22.44 6.00 -36.84
CA SER A 53 -21.86 7.35 -37.04
C SER A 53 -21.11 7.87 -35.79
N ARG A 54 -19.79 7.64 -35.76
CA ARG A 54 -18.76 8.63 -35.35
C ARG A 54 -18.31 9.34 -36.65
N PRO A 55 -17.67 10.53 -36.66
CA PRO A 55 -16.91 11.24 -35.60
C PRO A 55 -17.35 12.72 -35.44
N GLU A 56 -16.91 13.48 -34.44
CA GLU A 56 -15.76 14.40 -34.57
C GLU A 56 -15.39 15.08 -33.23
N PRO A 57 -14.14 15.54 -33.10
CA PRO A 57 -13.58 16.15 -31.90
C PRO A 57 -13.76 17.68 -31.87
N TYR A 58 -14.11 18.24 -30.71
CA TYR A 58 -13.99 19.68 -30.50
C TYR A 58 -12.53 20.05 -30.22
N ALA A 59 -11.90 20.68 -31.22
CA ALA A 59 -10.75 21.54 -31.05
C ALA A 59 -11.23 22.99 -30.78
N ARG A 60 -10.59 23.67 -29.82
CA ARG A 60 -10.49 25.13 -29.75
C ARG A 60 -9.11 25.52 -29.20
N GLU A 61 -8.24 25.90 -30.13
CA GLU A 61 -7.46 27.16 -30.19
C GLU A 61 -8.00 28.30 -29.29
N SER A 62 -7.28 29.27 -28.72
CA SER A 62 -5.89 29.81 -28.73
C SER A 62 -5.79 30.69 -27.45
N SER A 63 -4.67 30.98 -26.80
CA SER A 63 -3.55 31.83 -27.23
C SER A 63 -2.56 32.00 -26.05
N PRO A 64 -1.29 32.31 -26.31
CA PRO A 64 -0.26 32.57 -25.30
C PRO A 64 -0.29 34.04 -24.84
N SER A 65 -0.01 34.29 -23.57
CA SER A 65 0.21 35.65 -23.06
C SER A 65 1.65 35.82 -22.57
N ALA A 66 2.23 36.91 -23.03
CA ALA A 66 3.66 37.19 -23.13
C ALA A 66 4.29 37.63 -21.80
N SER A 67 5.60 37.41 -21.71
CA SER A 67 6.51 38.07 -20.78
C SER A 67 6.64 39.56 -21.07
N PRO A 68 6.90 40.37 -20.03
CA PRO A 68 7.76 41.54 -20.19
C PRO A 68 9.03 41.42 -19.35
N THR A 69 10.18 41.50 -20.04
CA THR A 69 11.47 41.89 -19.47
C THR A 69 11.51 43.42 -19.34
N PRO A 70 12.14 43.96 -18.29
CA PRO A 70 12.85 45.22 -18.47
C PRO A 70 14.29 45.21 -17.94
N THR A 71 15.16 45.67 -18.84
CA THR A 71 16.21 46.68 -18.61
C THR A 71 17.52 46.27 -17.94
N ARG A 72 18.50 46.09 -18.84
CA ARG A 72 19.95 46.17 -18.66
C ARG A 72 20.38 47.63 -18.43
N THR A 73 20.87 47.96 -17.24
CA THR A 73 21.69 49.17 -16.98
C THR A 73 23.08 48.72 -16.57
N GLY A 74 24.08 49.19 -17.31
CA GLY A 74 25.48 48.86 -17.08
C GLY A 74 26.11 49.69 -15.96
N ALA A 75 27.04 49.06 -15.24
CA ALA A 75 28.16 49.73 -14.58
C ALA A 75 29.38 48.79 -14.61
N ARG A 76 30.52 49.35 -15.03
CA ARG A 76 31.85 48.71 -15.18
C ARG A 76 32.60 48.73 -13.81
N PRO A 77 33.81 48.18 -13.68
CA PRO A 77 34.14 47.16 -12.69
C PRO A 77 34.94 47.70 -11.50
N ALA A 78 34.63 47.23 -10.29
CA ALA A 78 35.54 47.34 -9.14
C ALA A 78 36.44 46.10 -9.08
N ARG A 79 37.74 46.37 -8.97
CA ARG A 79 38.82 45.40 -8.78
C ARG A 79 38.74 44.74 -7.40
N ARG A 80 39.22 43.49 -7.35
CA ARG A 80 39.88 42.76 -6.24
C ARG A 80 39.26 42.90 -4.83
N ASP A 81 38.83 41.78 -4.25
CA ASP A 81 39.61 41.11 -3.19
C ASP A 81 39.00 39.74 -2.82
N ASP A 82 39.89 38.80 -2.57
CA ASP A 82 39.77 37.65 -1.68
C ASP A 82 38.63 36.62 -1.82
N ARG A 83 38.98 35.55 -2.54
CA ARG A 83 38.93 34.13 -2.14
C ARG A 83 38.17 33.79 -0.83
N ALA A 84 36.86 33.99 -0.79
CA ALA A 84 35.99 33.33 0.16
C ALA A 84 35.74 31.88 -0.31
N ARG A 85 36.59 30.97 0.18
CA ARG A 85 36.41 29.52 0.09
C ARG A 85 35.00 29.18 0.64
N PRO A 86 34.11 28.49 -0.08
CA PRO A 86 32.86 28.05 0.53
C PRO A 86 33.19 27.10 1.68
N ARG A 87 32.82 27.51 2.89
CA ARG A 87 32.96 26.72 4.11
C ARG A 87 32.11 25.46 3.90
N ALA A 88 32.78 24.32 3.72
CA ALA A 88 32.12 23.03 3.63
C ALA A 88 31.22 22.86 4.85
N LEU A 89 29.90 22.83 4.62
CA LEU A 89 28.93 22.42 5.63
C LEU A 89 29.37 21.04 6.11
N PRO A 90 29.40 20.78 7.44
CA PRO A 90 29.77 19.47 7.94
C PRO A 90 28.82 18.46 7.30
N HIS A 91 29.38 17.52 6.54
CA HIS A 91 28.64 16.39 6.00
C HIS A 91 27.91 15.73 7.16
N ARG A 92 26.58 15.90 7.19
CA ARG A 92 25.70 15.16 8.08
C ARG A 92 26.07 13.70 7.90
N LYS A 93 26.71 13.10 8.90
CA LYS A 93 27.01 11.67 8.92
C LYS A 93 25.70 10.98 8.57
N VAL A 94 25.64 10.40 7.38
CA VAL A 94 24.59 9.46 7.03
C VAL A 94 24.87 8.28 7.95
N THR A 95 24.21 8.25 9.10
CA THR A 95 24.28 7.12 10.01
C THR A 95 23.73 5.94 9.23
N ALA A 96 24.63 5.10 8.73
CA ALA A 96 24.28 3.88 8.02
C ALA A 96 23.29 3.12 8.91
N THR A 97 22.11 2.81 8.36
CA THR A 97 21.12 2.04 9.09
C THR A 97 21.79 0.74 9.55
N PRO A 98 21.75 0.39 10.85
CA PRO A 98 22.45 -0.78 11.35
C PRO A 98 22.05 -1.99 10.52
N ARG A 99 23.06 -2.64 9.92
CA ARG A 99 22.86 -3.81 9.09
C ARG A 99 22.37 -4.92 10.02
N PRO A 100 21.14 -5.41 9.83
CA PRO A 100 20.60 -6.39 10.75
C PRO A 100 21.41 -7.70 10.67
N THR A 101 21.59 -8.37 11.81
CA THR A 101 22.33 -9.64 11.86
C THR A 101 21.43 -10.75 11.30
N ARG A 102 21.89 -11.44 10.25
CA ARG A 102 21.15 -12.55 9.65
C ARG A 102 21.20 -13.73 10.62
N THR A 103 20.05 -14.12 11.15
CA THR A 103 19.98 -15.14 12.22
C THR A 103 19.38 -16.45 11.74
N GLN A 104 18.49 -16.44 10.74
CA GLN A 104 17.87 -17.66 10.25
C GLN A 104 17.60 -17.61 8.73
N LYS A 105 17.75 -18.75 8.04
CA LYS A 105 17.13 -18.95 6.72
C LYS A 105 15.67 -19.32 6.93
N GLY A 106 14.75 -18.47 6.48
CA GLY A 106 13.35 -18.84 6.36
C GLY A 106 13.12 -19.90 5.29
N CYS A 107 11.86 -20.28 5.10
CA CYS A 107 11.43 -20.99 3.90
C CYS A 107 12.01 -20.33 2.63
N GLY A 108 12.30 -21.11 1.60
CA GLY A 108 12.71 -20.58 0.28
C GLY A 108 13.96 -19.69 0.28
N GLY A 109 14.77 -19.69 1.35
CA GLY A 109 16.01 -18.93 1.45
C GLY A 109 15.87 -17.46 1.84
N THR A 110 14.66 -16.97 2.15
CA THR A 110 14.47 -15.58 2.61
C THR A 110 15.21 -15.38 3.95
N PRO A 111 16.15 -14.41 4.03
CA PRO A 111 16.81 -14.08 5.29
C PRO A 111 15.82 -13.52 6.30
N ILE A 112 15.81 -14.11 7.51
CA ILE A 112 15.15 -13.55 8.67
C ILE A 112 16.22 -12.93 9.57
N TYR A 113 15.95 -11.71 10.00
CA TYR A 113 16.78 -10.93 10.89
C TYR A 113 16.08 -10.82 12.25
N LEU A 114 16.77 -11.28 13.29
CA LEU A 114 16.31 -11.18 14.68
C LEU A 114 17.26 -10.23 15.40
N ASN A 115 16.75 -9.09 15.85
CA ASN A 115 17.57 -8.04 16.47
C ASN A 115 17.17 -7.86 17.96
N GLY A 116 17.30 -8.92 18.76
CA GLY A 116 16.97 -8.89 20.19
C GLY A 116 15.49 -8.63 20.46
N GLU A 117 15.19 -7.59 21.24
CA GLU A 117 13.83 -7.17 21.60
C GLU A 117 13.02 -6.57 20.43
N LYS A 118 13.66 -6.30 19.29
CA LYS A 118 12.97 -5.76 18.11
C LYS A 118 12.21 -6.86 17.38
N LEU A 119 11.10 -6.46 16.75
CA LEU A 119 10.32 -7.34 15.90
C LEU A 119 11.18 -7.95 14.77
N PRO A 120 10.93 -9.21 14.38
CA PRO A 120 11.65 -9.84 13.28
C PRO A 120 11.47 -9.11 11.96
N GLU A 121 12.54 -9.06 11.17
CA GLU A 121 12.52 -8.49 9.83
C GLU A 121 12.88 -9.53 8.77
N VAL A 122 12.34 -9.35 7.56
CA VAL A 122 12.71 -10.10 6.37
C VAL A 122 13.16 -9.17 5.27
N ARG A 123 14.19 -9.59 4.52
CA ARG A 123 14.58 -8.93 3.27
C ARG A 123 14.12 -9.79 2.10
N GLY A 124 13.32 -9.21 1.22
CA GLY A 124 12.81 -9.86 0.03
C GLY A 124 13.88 -9.99 -1.06
N THR A 125 13.62 -10.92 -1.98
CA THR A 125 14.28 -10.93 -3.29
C THR A 125 13.45 -10.06 -4.22
N ALA A 126 14.05 -9.07 -4.87
CA ALA A 126 13.33 -8.09 -5.68
C ALA A 126 14.09 -7.73 -6.96
N ARG A 127 13.35 -7.29 -7.98
CA ARG A 127 13.83 -6.72 -9.24
C ARG A 127 13.32 -5.29 -9.34
N ASP A 128 14.21 -4.36 -9.68
CA ASP A 128 13.92 -2.92 -9.81
C ASP A 128 13.26 -2.29 -8.58
N ALA A 129 13.45 -2.92 -7.42
CA ALA A 129 12.96 -2.47 -6.12
C ALA A 129 13.84 -3.03 -4.99
N GLU A 130 13.78 -2.38 -3.84
CA GLU A 130 14.14 -2.95 -2.55
C GLU A 130 12.86 -3.40 -1.84
N LEU A 131 12.92 -4.50 -1.10
CA LEU A 131 11.77 -5.05 -0.38
C LEU A 131 12.19 -5.52 1.02
N TRP A 132 11.49 -4.98 2.02
CA TRP A 132 11.64 -5.34 3.43
C TRP A 132 10.28 -5.55 4.07
N GLY A 133 10.21 -6.45 5.06
CA GLY A 133 9.01 -6.69 5.86
C GLY A 133 9.34 -6.76 7.35
N LEU A 134 8.58 -6.06 8.18
CA LEU A 134 8.60 -6.13 9.64
C LEU A 134 7.43 -7.00 10.11
N LEU A 135 7.74 -8.12 10.77
CA LEU A 135 6.77 -9.13 11.16
C LEU A 135 6.25 -8.85 12.58
N PHE A 136 4.97 -8.50 12.71
CA PHE A 136 4.28 -8.44 14.00
C PHE A 136 3.78 -9.83 14.37
N ALA A 137 4.71 -10.77 14.49
CA ALA A 137 4.44 -12.16 14.88
C ALA A 137 4.85 -12.37 16.34
N ARG A 138 3.98 -12.99 17.13
CA ARG A 138 4.29 -13.33 18.53
C ARG A 138 5.46 -14.31 18.66
N ARG A 139 5.57 -15.23 17.69
CA ARG A 139 6.58 -16.29 17.63
C ARG A 139 6.88 -16.62 16.17
N LEU A 140 8.11 -17.04 15.89
CA LEU A 140 8.52 -17.62 14.61
C LEU A 140 8.89 -19.10 14.80
N PRO A 141 8.56 -20.01 13.85
CA PRO A 141 7.68 -19.80 12.69
C PRO A 141 6.27 -19.36 13.09
N ILE A 142 5.60 -18.63 12.20
CA ILE A 142 4.24 -18.11 12.41
C ILE A 142 3.30 -19.31 12.58
N ARG A 143 2.39 -19.27 13.55
CA ARG A 143 1.40 -20.33 13.72
C ARG A 143 0.28 -20.17 12.68
N HIS A 144 -0.11 -21.24 12.02
CA HIS A 144 -1.26 -21.23 11.11
C HIS A 144 -2.54 -20.86 11.88
N GLY A 145 -3.47 -20.20 11.21
CA GLY A 145 -4.71 -19.69 11.82
C GLY A 145 -4.55 -18.43 12.67
N ASP A 146 -3.33 -18.10 13.12
CA ASP A 146 -3.06 -16.81 13.77
C ASP A 146 -3.06 -15.69 12.72
N GLU A 147 -3.58 -14.53 13.10
CA GLU A 147 -3.41 -13.30 12.33
C GLU A 147 -2.00 -12.76 12.55
N VAL A 148 -1.35 -12.35 11.46
CA VAL A 148 -0.08 -11.64 11.49
C VAL A 148 -0.18 -10.34 10.70
N LYS A 149 0.19 -9.24 11.35
CA LYS A 149 0.44 -7.96 10.67
C LYS A 149 1.86 -7.96 10.12
N ILE A 150 2.01 -7.50 8.89
CA ILE A 150 3.31 -7.25 8.27
C ILE A 150 3.32 -5.80 7.78
N VAL A 151 4.35 -5.06 8.17
CA VAL A 151 4.64 -3.74 7.63
C VAL A 151 5.71 -3.88 6.57
N TRP A 152 5.43 -3.40 5.37
CA TRP A 152 6.31 -3.48 4.21
C TRP A 152 6.98 -2.15 3.96
N ARG A 153 8.23 -2.22 3.51
CA ARG A 153 8.95 -1.11 2.88
C ARG A 153 9.38 -1.57 1.50
N MET A 154 8.88 -0.90 0.47
CA MET A 154 9.19 -1.24 -0.90
C MET A 154 9.44 0.01 -1.72
N THR A 155 10.59 0.09 -2.40
CA THR A 155 10.85 1.17 -3.35
C THR A 155 10.05 0.96 -4.64
N GLY A 156 9.83 2.03 -5.40
CA GLY A 156 8.97 2.04 -6.58
C GLY A 156 7.74 2.94 -6.39
N GLU A 157 6.99 3.13 -7.47
CA GLU A 157 5.87 4.08 -7.52
C GLU A 157 4.51 3.37 -7.58
N GLY A 158 3.43 4.15 -7.43
CA GLY A 158 2.05 3.70 -7.59
C GLY A 158 1.45 3.05 -6.34
N PRO A 159 0.38 2.27 -6.48
CA PRO A 159 -0.18 1.46 -5.40
C PRO A 159 0.63 0.16 -5.19
N LEU A 160 0.59 -0.38 -3.97
CA LEU A 160 1.15 -1.71 -3.69
C LEU A 160 0.10 -2.77 -3.98
N THR A 161 0.49 -3.80 -4.73
CA THR A 161 -0.28 -5.05 -4.84
C THR A 161 0.42 -6.14 -4.05
N VAL A 162 -0.34 -6.95 -3.32
CA VAL A 162 0.20 -8.06 -2.52
C VAL A 162 -0.61 -9.33 -2.71
N VAL A 163 0.09 -10.45 -2.89
CA VAL A 163 -0.51 -11.78 -3.00
C VAL A 163 0.29 -12.76 -2.16
N ALA A 164 -0.38 -13.55 -1.32
CA ALA A 164 0.26 -14.57 -0.50
C ALA A 164 -0.29 -15.96 -0.86
N ARG A 165 0.60 -16.87 -1.25
CA ARG A 165 0.26 -18.25 -1.65
C ARG A 165 1.23 -19.27 -1.08
N ARG A 166 0.69 -20.42 -0.70
CA ARG A 166 1.50 -21.61 -0.39
C ARG A 166 2.01 -22.24 -1.68
N ARG A 167 3.04 -23.09 -1.59
CA ARG A 167 3.61 -23.80 -2.76
C ARG A 167 2.58 -24.62 -3.55
N ASP A 168 1.52 -25.11 -2.91
CA ASP A 168 0.42 -25.85 -3.56
C ASP A 168 -0.65 -24.94 -4.20
N GLY A 169 -0.44 -23.62 -4.21
CA GLY A 169 -1.38 -22.64 -4.76
C GLY A 169 -2.44 -22.14 -3.77
N THR A 170 -2.55 -22.73 -2.57
CA THR A 170 -3.51 -22.29 -1.53
C THR A 170 -3.30 -20.81 -1.22
N PRO A 171 -4.33 -19.94 -1.34
CA PRO A 171 -4.20 -18.53 -1.00
C PRO A 171 -4.24 -18.33 0.52
N ALA A 172 -3.53 -17.31 1.00
CA ALA A 172 -3.72 -16.82 2.36
C ALA A 172 -4.98 -15.96 2.41
N ARG A 173 -5.58 -15.81 3.59
CA ARG A 173 -6.66 -14.84 3.79
C ARG A 173 -6.03 -13.47 4.08
N VAL A 174 -6.37 -12.47 3.28
CA VAL A 174 -6.10 -11.07 3.60
C VAL A 174 -7.15 -10.63 4.63
N VAL A 175 -6.69 -10.17 5.78
CA VAL A 175 -7.54 -9.63 6.85
C VAL A 175 -7.74 -8.13 6.66
N PHE A 176 -6.68 -7.41 6.26
CA PHE A 176 -6.70 -6.00 5.88
C PHE A 176 -5.53 -5.68 4.93
N GLY A 177 -5.59 -4.52 4.29
CA GLY A 177 -4.54 -4.01 3.41
C GLY A 177 -4.58 -4.55 1.97
N PRO A 178 -3.61 -4.15 1.12
CA PRO A 178 -2.48 -3.27 1.45
C PRO A 178 -2.91 -1.82 1.69
N GLU A 179 -2.56 -1.28 2.85
CA GLU A 179 -2.85 0.10 3.26
C GLU A 179 -1.56 0.92 3.28
N GLU A 180 -1.56 2.11 2.69
CA GLU A 180 -0.40 3.01 2.73
C GLU A 180 -0.30 3.71 4.10
N HIS A 181 0.93 3.91 4.57
CA HIS A 181 1.22 4.67 5.78
C HIS A 181 2.19 5.82 5.50
N SER A 182 2.00 6.95 6.20
CA SER A 182 2.92 8.11 6.13
C SER A 182 4.31 7.80 6.67
N GLY A 183 4.48 6.66 7.36
CA GLY A 183 5.75 6.14 7.84
C GLY A 183 5.75 5.81 9.34
N SER A 184 6.90 5.30 9.80
CA SER A 184 7.14 4.94 11.20
C SER A 184 8.61 5.21 11.57
N SER A 185 8.98 4.89 12.81
CA SER A 185 10.38 4.90 13.24
C SER A 185 11.20 3.73 12.65
N TRP A 186 10.56 2.76 12.00
CA TRP A 186 11.23 1.64 11.33
C TRP A 186 11.80 2.08 9.96
N GLN A 187 13.13 2.14 9.87
CA GLN A 187 13.83 2.69 8.72
C GLN A 187 14.30 1.61 7.75
N ARG A 188 13.66 1.55 6.58
CA ARG A 188 14.09 0.84 5.37
C ARG A 188 13.74 1.64 4.12
N PRO A 189 14.42 1.43 2.97
CA PRO A 189 14.10 2.14 1.74
C PRO A 189 12.67 1.87 1.25
N GLY A 190 12.01 2.93 0.73
CA GLY A 190 10.68 2.86 0.12
C GLY A 190 9.53 3.38 0.97
N GLN A 191 8.34 3.48 0.36
CA GLN A 191 7.09 3.82 1.05
C GLN A 191 6.67 2.70 2.00
N GLU A 192 5.91 3.06 3.04
CA GLU A 192 5.46 2.13 4.07
C GLU A 192 4.04 1.65 3.78
N TRP A 193 3.81 0.35 3.92
CA TRP A 193 2.51 -0.28 3.70
C TRP A 193 2.20 -1.30 4.78
N GLY A 194 0.93 -1.48 5.14
CA GLY A 194 0.47 -2.47 6.10
C GLY A 194 -0.41 -3.55 5.45
N THR A 195 -0.24 -4.80 5.87
CA THR A 195 -1.13 -5.92 5.51
C THR A 195 -1.37 -6.83 6.71
N GLY A 196 -2.57 -7.38 6.83
CA GLY A 196 -2.89 -8.47 7.76
C GLY A 196 -3.14 -9.76 7.01
N PHE A 197 -2.51 -10.86 7.43
CA PHE A 197 -2.75 -12.18 6.87
C PHE A 197 -3.19 -13.18 7.93
N THR A 198 -4.05 -14.11 7.54
CA THR A 198 -4.18 -15.41 8.20
C THR A 198 -3.77 -16.51 7.23
N PHE A 199 -2.83 -17.36 7.65
CA PHE A 199 -2.38 -18.51 6.87
C PHE A 199 -3.16 -19.76 7.29
N PRO A 200 -4.02 -20.34 6.44
CA PRO A 200 -4.90 -21.44 6.83
C PRO A 200 -4.17 -22.78 7.05
N LYS A 201 -2.96 -22.93 6.51
CA LYS A 201 -2.18 -24.17 6.55
C LYS A 201 -0.72 -23.92 6.90
N ALA A 202 -0.11 -24.88 7.58
CA ALA A 202 1.33 -24.94 7.77
C ALA A 202 2.09 -25.12 6.44
N GLY A 203 3.34 -24.67 6.41
CA GLY A 203 4.26 -24.80 5.28
C GLY A 203 4.93 -23.49 4.88
N CYS A 204 5.51 -23.50 3.68
CA CYS A 204 6.16 -22.33 3.11
C CYS A 204 5.19 -21.49 2.28
N TRP A 205 5.11 -20.21 2.61
CA TRP A 205 4.25 -19.23 1.98
C TRP A 205 5.08 -18.18 1.24
N LYS A 206 4.84 -18.03 -0.06
CA LYS A 206 5.39 -16.95 -0.88
C LYS A 206 4.45 -15.75 -0.77
N ILE A 207 5.01 -14.60 -0.43
CA ILE A 207 4.30 -13.32 -0.49
C ILE A 207 4.95 -12.51 -1.58
N GLU A 208 4.20 -12.22 -2.63
CA GLU A 208 4.62 -11.44 -3.79
C GLU A 208 4.08 -10.01 -3.66
N LEU A 209 4.96 -9.05 -3.89
CA LEU A 209 4.67 -7.63 -3.81
C LEU A 209 5.05 -6.98 -5.13
N THR A 210 4.16 -6.16 -5.66
CA THR A 210 4.35 -5.45 -6.93
C THR A 210 3.99 -3.98 -6.78
N ARG A 211 4.82 -3.13 -7.39
CA ARG A 211 4.63 -1.69 -7.57
C ARG A 211 4.48 -1.43 -9.06
N THR A 212 4.18 -0.19 -9.47
CA THR A 212 4.19 0.18 -10.90
C THR A 212 5.56 -0.08 -11.53
N ARG A 213 6.64 0.16 -10.77
CA ARG A 213 8.01 -0.21 -11.13
C ARG A 213 8.61 -1.06 -10.03
N GLY A 214 8.91 -2.30 -10.37
CA GLY A 214 9.57 -3.26 -9.49
C GLY A 214 8.61 -4.25 -8.83
N SER A 215 9.14 -5.43 -8.59
CA SER A 215 8.44 -6.53 -7.94
C SER A 215 9.40 -7.31 -7.07
N GLY A 216 8.86 -8.01 -6.07
CA GLY A 216 9.66 -8.85 -5.20
C GLY A 216 8.82 -9.83 -4.44
N TYR A 217 9.50 -10.69 -3.70
CA TYR A 217 8.84 -11.64 -2.83
C TYR A 217 9.64 -11.95 -1.57
N VAL A 218 8.92 -12.41 -0.56
CA VAL A 218 9.46 -13.07 0.62
C VAL A 218 8.85 -14.46 0.76
N TRP A 219 9.59 -15.37 1.38
CA TRP A 219 9.09 -16.66 1.82
C TRP A 219 9.03 -16.70 3.34
N LEU A 220 7.86 -17.05 3.88
CA LEU A 220 7.64 -17.19 5.32
C LEU A 220 7.36 -18.65 5.69
N SER A 221 7.90 -19.08 6.82
CA SER A 221 7.60 -20.37 7.42
C SER A 221 6.38 -20.26 8.33
N VAL A 222 5.38 -21.11 8.11
CA VAL A 222 4.17 -21.24 8.93
C VAL A 222 4.10 -22.67 9.48
N ARG A 223 3.73 -22.84 10.76
CA ARG A 223 3.63 -24.14 11.44
C ARG A 223 2.26 -24.36 12.09
#